data_AF-A0A9P0ID93-F1
#
_entry.id   AF-A0A9P0ID93-F1
#
_cell.length_a   1.000
_cell.length_b   1.000
_cell.length_c   1.000
_cell.angle_alpha   90.00
_cell.angle_beta   90.00
_cell.angle_gamma   90.00
#
_symmetry.space_group_name_H-M   'P 1'
#
loop_
_entity.id
_entity.type
_entity.pdbx_description
1 polymer ?
#
loop_
_entity_poly.entity_id
_entity_poly.type
_entity_poly.pdbx_seq_one_letter_code
_entity_poly.pdbx_strand_id
1 'polypeptide(L)'
;MKNCFVLEVILLYLISHVKMDNNFVFKLKDAPQLYKDFTKRYHRTFQSEYDYNQRYLNFIQTLRYINSINAQTFTQQKVLPNQFADYSDDERRDYLRKTAKRIDPELRMILRMNEDPEIS
;
A
#
# COMPACT_ATOMS: atom_id res chain seq x y z
N MET A 1 -16.98 23.90 46.13
CA MET A 1 -17.37 23.07 44.97
C MET A 1 -17.49 23.94 43.72
N LYS A 2 -16.37 24.30 43.06
CA LYS A 2 -16.37 25.11 41.82
C LYS A 2 -15.16 24.78 40.93
N ASN A 3 -14.78 23.51 40.81
CA ASN A 3 -13.61 23.12 40.00
C ASN A 3 -13.93 22.10 38.88
N CYS A 4 -15.18 21.62 38.77
CA CYS A 4 -15.54 20.64 37.73
C CYS A 4 -15.80 21.27 36.35
N PHE A 5 -16.25 22.53 36.29
CA PHE A 5 -16.71 23.12 35.02
C PHE A 5 -15.57 23.49 34.05
N VAL A 6 -14.36 23.75 34.57
CA VAL A 6 -13.22 24.18 33.73
C VAL A 6 -12.57 23.01 33.01
N LEU A 7 -12.60 21.80 33.59
CA LEU A 7 -12.02 20.60 33.01
C LEU A 7 -12.82 20.08 31.81
N GLU A 8 -14.15 20.19 31.83
CA GLU A 8 -15.01 19.76 30.70
C GLU A 8 -14.81 20.62 29.45
N VAL A 9 -14.60 21.93 29.60
CA VAL A 9 -14.37 22.84 28.47
C VAL A 9 -13.01 22.58 27.80
N ILE A 10 -11.98 22.22 28.58
CA ILE A 10 -10.65 21.86 28.04
C ILE A 10 -10.71 20.54 27.27
N LEU A 11 -11.49 19.57 27.74
CA LEU A 11 -11.64 18.27 27.07
C LEU A 11 -12.30 18.41 25.68
N LEU A 12 -13.28 19.30 25.56
CA LEU A 12 -13.96 19.59 24.28
C LEU A 12 -13.08 20.37 23.29
N TYR A 13 -12.20 21.25 23.79
CA TYR A 13 -11.25 21.99 22.94
C TYR A 13 -10.20 21.07 22.30
N LEU A 14 -9.74 20.03 23.00
CA LEU A 14 -8.76 19.07 22.48
C LEU A 14 -9.32 18.16 21.37
N ILE A 15 -10.61 17.83 21.41
CA ILE A 15 -11.27 17.01 20.36
C ILE A 15 -11.42 17.80 19.05
N SER A 16 -11.50 19.13 19.13
CA SER A 16 -11.78 20.00 17.99
C SER A 16 -10.60 20.24 17.03
N HIS A 17 -9.40 19.71 17.33
CA HIS A 17 -8.17 19.97 16.56
C HIS A 17 -7.46 18.72 16.04
N VAL A 18 -8.09 17.54 16.07
CA VAL A 18 -7.60 16.42 15.24
C VAL A 18 -8.08 16.65 13.81
N LYS A 19 -7.40 17.55 13.09
CA LYS A 19 -7.38 17.47 11.63
C LYS A 19 -6.77 16.11 11.30
N MET A 20 -7.62 15.16 10.92
CA MET A 20 -7.16 13.95 10.25
C MET A 20 -6.47 14.40 8.97
N ASP A 21 -5.14 14.48 8.99
CA ASP A 21 -4.36 14.65 7.78
C ASP A 21 -4.64 13.41 6.91
N ASN A 22 -5.58 13.57 5.98
CA ASN A 22 -6.07 12.52 5.09
C ASN A 22 -5.01 12.09 4.06
N ASN A 23 -3.76 12.51 4.20
CA ASN A 23 -2.63 12.17 3.34
C ASN A 23 -1.69 11.22 4.08
N PHE A 24 -2.13 9.98 4.26
CA PHE A 24 -1.28 8.91 4.79
C PHE A 24 -0.17 8.56 3.78
N VAL A 25 1.05 9.01 4.04
CA VAL A 25 2.23 8.79 3.19
C VAL A 25 3.34 8.16 4.03
N PHE A 26 3.97 7.11 3.52
CA PHE A 26 5.11 6.47 4.18
C PHE A 26 6.34 7.36 4.15
N LYS A 27 7.01 7.53 5.28
CA LYS A 27 8.31 8.22 5.33
C LYS A 27 9.40 7.22 4.95
N LEU A 28 10.13 7.48 3.86
CA LEU A 28 11.14 6.53 3.36
C LEU A 28 12.30 6.30 4.34
N LYS A 29 12.56 7.23 5.26
CA LYS A 29 13.52 7.03 6.36
C LYS A 29 13.13 5.88 7.30
N ASP A 30 11.83 5.57 7.40
CA ASP A 30 11.31 4.49 8.25
C ASP A 30 11.28 3.15 7.50
N ALA A 31 11.67 3.14 6.21
CA ALA A 31 11.59 1.96 5.37
C ALA A 31 12.40 0.74 5.85
N PRO A 32 13.58 0.86 6.49
CA PRO A 32 14.26 -0.30 7.06
C PRO A 32 13.38 -1.05 8.08
N GLN A 33 12.69 -0.32 8.95
CA GLN A 33 11.81 -0.90 9.95
C GLN A 33 10.53 -1.43 9.31
N LEU A 34 9.92 -0.69 8.38
CA LEU A 34 8.75 -1.15 7.62
C LEU A 34 9.04 -2.46 6.87
N TYR A 35 10.23 -2.59 6.29
CA TYR A 35 10.61 -3.79 5.56
C TYR A 35 10.87 -4.97 6.50
N LYS A 36 11.49 -4.73 7.66
CA LYS A 36 11.63 -5.74 8.72
C LYS A 36 10.26 -6.29 9.18
N ASP A 37 9.27 -5.42 9.34
CA ASP A 37 7.92 -5.84 9.73
C ASP A 37 7.18 -6.53 8.58
N PHE A 38 7.38 -6.06 7.34
CA PHE A 38 6.87 -6.70 6.14
C PHE A 38 7.38 -8.14 5.97
N THR A 39 8.70 -8.33 6.08
CA THR A 39 9.33 -9.65 5.93
C THR A 39 8.84 -10.64 6.98
N LYS A 40 8.63 -10.18 8.23
CA LYS A 40 7.98 -11.00 9.26
C LYS A 40 6.53 -11.32 8.92
N ARG A 41 5.73 -10.32 8.54
CA ARG A 41 4.30 -10.47 8.21
C ARG A 41 4.05 -11.48 7.11
N TYR A 42 4.90 -11.49 6.08
CA TYR A 42 4.76 -12.37 4.92
C TYR A 42 5.78 -13.53 4.92
N HIS A 43 6.35 -13.84 6.08
CA HIS A 43 7.26 -14.96 6.29
C HIS A 43 8.36 -15.08 5.21
N ARG A 44 8.96 -13.95 4.85
CA ARG A 44 10.00 -13.89 3.83
C ARG A 44 11.27 -14.56 4.32
N THR A 45 11.87 -15.35 3.45
CA THR A 45 13.17 -16.01 3.66
C THR A 45 14.08 -15.67 2.49
N PHE A 46 15.36 -15.49 2.76
CA PHE A 46 16.36 -15.09 1.76
C PHE A 46 17.53 -16.07 1.78
N GLN A 47 18.08 -16.39 0.61
CA GLN A 47 19.23 -17.30 0.50
C GLN A 47 20.54 -16.58 0.79
N SER A 48 20.57 -15.27 0.57
CA SER A 48 21.74 -14.42 0.81
C SER A 48 21.34 -13.01 1.23
N GLU A 49 22.32 -12.27 1.76
CA GLU A 49 22.18 -10.84 2.02
C GLU A 49 21.96 -10.05 0.72
N TYR A 50 22.55 -10.50 -0.39
CA TYR A 50 22.32 -9.91 -1.69
C TYR A 50 20.83 -9.97 -2.08
N ASP A 51 20.19 -11.13 -1.90
CA ASP A 51 18.76 -11.29 -2.19
C ASP A 51 17.89 -10.39 -1.31
N TYR A 52 18.22 -10.31 -0.02
CA TYR A 52 17.55 -9.40 0.91
C TYR A 52 17.64 -7.95 0.42
N ASN A 53 18.84 -7.51 0.02
CA ASN A 53 19.07 -6.14 -0.44
C ASN A 53 18.31 -5.84 -1.75
N GLN A 54 18.29 -6.76 -2.72
CA GLN A 54 17.49 -6.59 -3.95
C GLN A 54 16.00 -6.45 -3.63
N ARG A 55 15.48 -7.28 -2.73
CA ARG A 55 14.08 -7.26 -2.31
C ARG A 55 13.72 -6.00 -1.53
N TYR A 56 14.64 -5.52 -0.70
CA TYR A 56 14.49 -4.25 0.00
C TYR A 56 14.41 -3.08 -0.99
N LEU A 57 15.27 -3.03 -2.02
CA LEU A 57 15.23 -1.99 -3.04
C LEU A 57 13.89 -2.00 -3.81
N ASN A 58 13.37 -3.18 -4.18
CA ASN A 58 12.05 -3.31 -4.79
C ASN A 58 10.94 -2.78 -3.87
N PHE A 59 11.00 -3.11 -2.58
CA PHE A 59 10.05 -2.62 -1.59
C PHE A 59 10.07 -1.09 -1.46
N ILE A 60 11.26 -0.46 -1.48
CA ILE A 60 11.38 1.01 -1.50
C ILE A 60 10.69 1.62 -2.72
N GLN A 61 10.86 1.03 -3.90
CA GLN A 61 10.18 1.51 -5.10
C GLN A 61 8.65 1.37 -4.98
N THR A 62 8.16 0.28 -4.42
CA THR A 62 6.74 0.11 -4.12
C THR A 62 6.23 1.16 -3.14
N LEU A 63 6.97 1.49 -2.07
CA LEU A 63 6.57 2.56 -1.15
C LEU A 63 6.48 3.92 -1.84
N ARG A 64 7.41 4.23 -2.76
CA ARG A 64 7.35 5.48 -3.55
C ARG A 64 6.09 5.52 -4.42
N TYR A 65 5.77 4.40 -5.07
CA TYR A 65 4.56 4.30 -5.87
C TYR A 65 3.29 4.45 -5.01
N ILE A 66 3.20 3.75 -3.88
CA ILE A 66 2.07 3.86 -2.96
C ILE A 66 1.93 5.29 -2.43
N ASN A 67 3.03 5.95 -2.09
CA ASN A 67 3.03 7.36 -1.69
C ASN A 67 2.48 8.26 -2.79
N SER A 68 2.83 8.01 -4.06
CA SER A 68 2.30 8.77 -5.19
C SER A 68 0.78 8.63 -5.34
N ILE A 69 0.22 7.45 -5.02
CA ILE A 69 -1.23 7.21 -5.03
C ILE A 69 -1.89 7.85 -3.80
N ASN A 70 -1.33 7.63 -2.61
CA ASN A 70 -1.95 8.09 -1.37
C ASN A 70 -1.92 9.61 -1.18
N ALA A 71 -0.98 10.29 -1.86
CA ALA A 71 -0.91 11.75 -1.93
C ALA A 71 -2.01 12.36 -2.82
N GLN A 72 -2.68 11.56 -3.64
CA GLN A 72 -3.83 12.01 -4.43
C GLN A 72 -5.04 12.19 -3.52
N THR A 73 -5.75 13.31 -3.67
CA THR A 73 -6.87 13.70 -2.80
C THR A 73 -8.18 12.98 -3.10
N PHE A 74 -8.28 12.31 -4.25
CA PHE A 74 -9.50 11.67 -4.75
C PHE A 74 -9.67 10.22 -4.28
N THR A 75 -8.64 9.61 -3.69
CA THR A 75 -8.70 8.22 -3.22
C THR A 75 -9.17 8.17 -1.75
N GLN A 76 -10.40 7.70 -1.54
CA GLN A 76 -10.96 7.50 -0.18
C GLN A 76 -10.26 6.36 0.57
N GLN A 77 -9.79 5.33 -0.15
CA GLN A 77 -9.04 4.21 0.43
C GLN A 77 -7.54 4.39 0.22
N LYS A 78 -6.79 4.25 1.32
CA LYS A 78 -5.32 4.31 1.28
C LYS A 78 -4.74 2.95 0.92
N VAL A 79 -3.82 2.97 -0.03
CA VAL A 79 -3.09 1.79 -0.48
C VAL A 79 -2.01 1.46 0.53
N LEU A 80 -1.87 0.17 0.83
CA LEU A 80 -0.86 -0.38 1.73
C LEU A 80 -0.01 -1.43 1.00
N PRO A 81 1.24 -1.67 1.41
CA PRO A 81 2.06 -2.75 0.88
C PRO A 81 1.37 -4.10 1.11
N ASN A 82 1.10 -4.82 0.03
CA ASN A 82 0.57 -6.17 0.05
C ASN A 82 1.70 -7.20 -0.06
N GLN A 83 1.37 -8.49 -0.06
CA GLN A 83 2.32 -9.61 -0.14
C GLN A 83 3.21 -9.64 -1.39
N PHE A 84 3.06 -8.73 -2.35
CA PHE A 84 3.87 -8.65 -3.57
C PHE A 84 4.72 -7.38 -3.62
N ALA A 85 4.77 -6.62 -2.52
CA ALA A 85 5.40 -5.30 -2.48
C ALA A 85 6.92 -5.33 -2.70
N ASP A 86 7.59 -6.47 -2.51
CA ASP A 86 9.03 -6.66 -2.74
C ASP A 86 9.35 -7.41 -4.04
N TYR A 87 8.35 -7.64 -4.90
CA TYR A 87 8.55 -8.24 -6.22
C TYR A 87 9.21 -7.24 -7.17
N SER A 88 10.06 -7.73 -8.04
CA SER A 88 10.52 -6.98 -9.21
C SER A 88 9.39 -6.84 -10.23
N ASP A 89 9.60 -5.99 -11.23
CA ASP A 89 8.63 -5.81 -12.31
C ASP A 89 8.48 -7.09 -13.16
N ASP A 90 9.57 -7.83 -13.38
CA ASP A 90 9.56 -9.10 -14.08
C ASP A 90 8.75 -10.16 -13.34
N GLU A 91 8.90 -10.24 -12.01
CA GLU A 91 8.16 -11.20 -11.19
C GLU A 91 6.67 -10.86 -11.13
N ARG A 92 6.33 -9.57 -11.05
CA ARG A 92 4.94 -9.12 -11.16
C ARG A 92 4.34 -9.49 -12.51
N ARG A 93 5.06 -9.25 -13.62
CA ARG A 93 4.62 -9.64 -14.96
C ARG A 93 4.44 -11.14 -15.11
N ASP A 94 5.41 -11.93 -14.62
CA ASP A 94 5.33 -13.39 -14.69
C ASP A 94 4.17 -13.95 -13.86
N TYR A 95 3.94 -13.40 -12.66
CA TYR A 95 2.78 -13.73 -11.84
C TYR A 95 1.46 -13.47 -12.58
N LEU A 96 1.29 -12.27 -13.14
CA LEU A 96 0.09 -11.90 -13.91
C LEU A 96 -0.10 -12.79 -15.14
N ARG A 97 0.99 -13.17 -15.82
CA ARG A 97 0.93 -14.10 -16.95
C ARG A 97 0.48 -15.49 -16.52
N LYS A 98 0.98 -15.98 -15.39
CA LYS A 98 0.62 -17.29 -14.83
C LYS A 98 -0.83 -17.31 -14.34
N THR A 99 -1.32 -16.25 -13.70
CA THR A 99 -2.72 -16.16 -13.27
C THR A 99 -3.65 -16.05 -14.46
N ALA A 100 -3.32 -15.23 -15.47
CA ALA A 100 -4.13 -15.09 -16.69
C ALA A 100 -4.28 -16.40 -17.48
N LYS A 101 -3.30 -17.31 -17.42
CA LYS A 101 -3.39 -18.65 -18.01
C LYS A 101 -4.29 -19.61 -17.22
N ARG A 102 -4.53 -19.34 -15.94
CA ARG A 102 -5.40 -20.15 -15.07
C ARG A 102 -6.86 -19.69 -15.09
N ILE A 103 -7.12 -18.49 -15.60
CA ILE A 103 -8.48 -18.02 -15.84
C ILE A 103 -9.05 -18.84 -17.01
N ASP A 104 -10.27 -19.33 -16.84
CA ASP A 104 -11.01 -20.05 -17.88
C ASP A 104 -10.97 -19.28 -19.22
N PRO A 105 -10.75 -19.95 -20.37
CA PRO A 105 -10.67 -19.28 -21.67
C PRO A 105 -11.86 -18.39 -22.00
N GLU A 106 -13.07 -18.74 -21.56
CA GLU A 106 -14.28 -17.93 -21.78
C GLU A 106 -14.27 -16.67 -20.92
N LEU A 107 -13.90 -16.78 -19.63
CA LEU A 107 -13.74 -15.64 -18.73
C LEU A 107 -12.66 -14.67 -19.23
N ARG A 108 -11.57 -15.20 -19.77
CA ARG A 108 -10.51 -14.39 -20.39
C ARG A 108 -11.02 -13.62 -21.60
N MET A 109 -11.94 -14.21 -22.38
CA MET A 109 -12.53 -13.58 -23.56
C MET A 109 -13.50 -12.47 -23.15
N ILE A 110 -14.36 -12.71 -22.15
CA ILE A 110 -15.29 -11.70 -21.60
C ILE A 110 -14.53 -10.50 -21.00
N LEU A 111 -13.43 -10.74 -20.26
CA LEU A 111 -12.62 -9.66 -19.70
C LEU A 111 -12.01 -8.77 -20.79
N ARG A 112 -11.57 -9.35 -21.92
CA ARG A 112 -11.05 -8.58 -23.06
C ARG A 112 -12.13 -7.74 -23.75
N MET A 113 -13.36 -8.24 -23.82
CA MET A 113 -14.47 -7.52 -24.44
C MET A 113 -14.93 -6.30 -23.64
N ASN A 114 -14.65 -6.25 -22.33
CA ASN A 114 -15.03 -5.14 -21.45
C ASN A 114 -13.92 -4.08 -21.27
N GLU A 115 -12.71 -4.32 -21.78
CA GLU A 115 -11.57 -3.38 -21.70
C GLU A 115 -11.51 -2.38 -22.85
N ASP A 116 -12.25 -2.60 -23.94
CA ASP A 116 -12.42 -1.64 -25.03
C ASP A 116 -13.63 -0.74 -24.71
N PRO A 117 -13.46 0.53 -24.32
CA PRO A 117 -14.58 1.45 -24.41
C PRO A 117 -14.91 1.57 -25.89
N GLU A 118 -16.16 1.29 -26.27
CA GLU A 118 -16.67 1.71 -27.56
C GLU A 118 -16.47 3.23 -27.67
N ILE A 119 -15.41 3.64 -28.37
CA ILE A 119 -15.22 5.03 -28.77
C ILE A 119 -16.24 5.26 -29.88
N SER A 120 -17.43 5.69 -29.48
CA SER A 120 -18.39 6.35 -30.38
C SER A 120 -17.97 7.79 -30.66
#